data_AF-A0A9D4B065-F1
#
_entry.id   AF-A0A9D4B065-F1
#
_cell.length_a   1.000
_cell.length_b   1.000
_cell.length_c   1.000
_cell.angle_alpha   90.00
_cell.angle_beta   90.00
_cell.angle_gamma   90.00
#
_symmetry.space_group_name_H-M   'P 1'
#
loop_
_entity.id
_entity.type
_entity.pdbx_description
1 polymer ?
#
loop_
_entity_poly.entity_id
_entity_poly.type
_entity_poly.pdbx_seq_one_letter_code
_entity_poly.pdbx_strand_id
1 'polypeptide(L)'
;MGGCVPKCTTPELLSIEQLLRVRARLESRKRLTEELKACFNLALSEFSQEPLCIQENARMTIQSGTTVLVFATGKQENEISIFYLNEEVQYNIKITRWDASAARVCSRVIVKSVAEMVSYIPAEWLLETLKNMVQLGLKSKFVPLGWLF
;
A
#
# COMPACT_ATOMS: atom_id res chain seq x y z
N MET A 1 17.74 33.76 9.03
CA MET A 1 16.73 32.75 8.69
C MET A 1 17.46 31.54 8.12
N GLY A 2 17.86 30.59 8.96
CA GLY A 2 18.53 29.37 8.53
C GLY A 2 17.49 28.27 8.37
N GLY A 3 17.07 28.00 7.13
CA GLY A 3 16.20 26.86 6.84
C GLY A 3 16.95 25.57 7.11
N CYS A 4 16.46 24.76 8.06
CA CYS A 4 16.93 23.40 8.24
C CYS A 4 16.61 22.61 6.96
N VAL A 5 17.64 22.34 6.16
CA VAL A 5 17.56 21.33 5.10
C VAL A 5 17.22 20.00 5.79
N PRO A 6 16.14 19.30 5.42
CA PRO A 6 15.85 17.99 6.00
C PRO A 6 17.02 17.07 5.69
N LYS A 7 17.66 16.54 6.74
CA LYS A 7 18.75 15.56 6.63
C LYS A 7 18.29 14.43 5.71
N CYS A 8 18.96 14.26 4.57
CA CYS A 8 18.81 13.13 3.68
C CYS A 8 19.15 11.86 4.47
N THR A 9 18.13 11.27 5.09
CA THR A 9 18.23 9.98 5.74
C THR A 9 17.93 8.97 4.67
N THR A 10 18.93 8.14 4.34
CA THR A 10 18.76 7.04 3.39
C THR A 10 17.56 6.20 3.84
N PRO A 11 16.58 5.93 2.95
CA PRO A 11 15.41 5.14 3.33
C PRO A 11 15.82 3.76 3.90
N GLU A 12 15.12 3.30 4.93
CA GLU A 12 15.26 1.92 5.39
C GLU A 12 14.55 0.97 4.41
N LEU A 13 14.94 -0.30 4.37
CA LEU A 13 14.27 -1.26 3.48
C LEU A 13 12.80 -1.44 3.89
N LEU A 14 11.88 -1.33 2.93
CA LEU A 14 10.46 -1.56 3.18
C LEU A 14 10.15 -3.07 3.22
N SER A 15 9.93 -3.58 4.42
CA SER A 15 9.39 -4.92 4.69
C SER A 15 8.75 -4.95 6.08
N ILE A 16 7.87 -5.92 6.33
CA ILE A 16 7.24 -6.11 7.66
C ILE A 16 8.30 -6.29 8.75
N GLU A 17 9.34 -7.08 8.48
CA GLU A 17 10.43 -7.30 9.44
C GLU A 17 11.16 -6.01 9.79
N GLN A 18 11.50 -5.19 8.79
CA GLN A 18 12.18 -3.91 9.05
C GLN A 18 11.26 -2.91 9.76
N LEU A 19 9.97 -2.86 9.45
CA LEU A 19 9.01 -2.04 10.20
C LEU A 19 8.99 -2.40 11.70
N LEU A 20 8.93 -3.70 12.02
CA LEU A 20 8.99 -4.19 13.39
C LEU A 20 10.33 -3.86 14.07
N ARG A 21 11.44 -4.04 13.35
CA ARG A 21 12.79 -3.74 13.85
C ARG A 21 12.95 -2.27 14.18
N VAL A 22 12.49 -1.37 13.32
CA VAL A 22 12.56 0.08 13.55
C VAL A 22 11.68 0.49 14.72
N ARG A 23 10.47 -0.06 14.81
CA ARG A 23 9.59 0.15 15.96
C ARG A 23 10.27 -0.24 17.28
N ALA A 24 10.82 -1.46 17.37
CA ALA A 24 11.52 -1.94 18.56
C ALA A 24 12.76 -1.08 18.90
N ARG A 25 13.49 -0.61 17.87
CA ARG A 25 14.62 0.32 18.03
C ARG A 25 14.19 1.68 18.60
N LEU A 26 13.02 2.19 18.20
CA LEU A 26 12.47 3.43 18.74
C LEU A 26 11.97 3.25 20.17
N GLU A 27 11.33 2.13 20.47
CA GLU A 27 10.83 1.79 21.80
C GLU A 27 11.96 1.65 22.82
N SER A 28 13.00 0.87 22.49
CA SER A 28 14.20 0.72 23.34
C SER A 28 14.93 2.05 23.61
N ARG A 29 14.81 3.02 22.71
CA ARG A 29 15.38 4.37 22.86
C ARG A 29 14.41 5.38 23.51
N LYS A 30 13.22 4.95 23.93
CA LYS A 30 12.15 5.81 24.46
C LYS A 30 11.76 6.95 23.50
N ARG A 31 11.82 6.69 22.19
CA ARG A 31 11.47 7.63 21.11
C ARG A 31 10.19 7.23 20.36
N LEU A 32 9.53 6.15 20.81
CA LEU A 32 8.25 5.72 20.27
C LEU A 32 7.13 6.40 21.08
N THR A 33 6.55 7.48 20.53
CA THR A 33 5.35 8.11 21.11
C THR A 33 4.12 7.26 20.82
N GLU A 34 3.01 7.48 21.53
CA GLU A 34 1.77 6.75 21.28
C GLU A 34 1.20 7.01 19.87
N GLU A 35 1.33 8.24 19.35
CA GLU A 35 0.91 8.57 17.98
C GLU A 35 1.76 7.82 16.95
N LEU A 36 3.08 7.77 17.16
CA LEU A 36 3.99 7.05 16.27
C LEU A 36 3.76 5.53 16.34
N LYS A 37 3.46 5.01 17.53
CA LYS A 37 3.08 3.61 17.74
C LYS A 37 1.78 3.25 17.03
N ALA A 38 0.77 4.14 17.09
CA ALA A 38 -0.47 3.98 16.36
C ALA A 38 -0.23 3.97 14.83
N CYS A 39 0.65 4.86 14.34
CA CYS A 39 1.08 4.86 12.94
C CYS A 39 1.75 3.53 12.54
N PHE A 40 2.65 3.00 13.37
CA PHE A 40 3.28 1.69 13.11
C PHE A 40 2.28 0.54 13.11
N ASN A 41 1.32 0.54 14.03
CA ASN A 41 0.28 -0.49 14.08
C ASN A 41 -0.55 -0.48 12.79
N LEU A 42 -0.99 0.70 12.34
CA LEU A 42 -1.72 0.82 11.08
C LEU A 42 -0.85 0.43 9.88
N ALA A 43 0.42 0.85 9.86
CA ALA A 43 1.39 0.48 8.81
C ALA A 43 1.48 -1.04 8.67
N LEU A 44 1.69 -1.76 9.78
CA LEU A 44 1.83 -3.21 9.78
C LEU A 44 0.54 -3.91 9.35
N SER A 45 -0.61 -3.45 9.86
CA SER A 45 -1.92 -3.99 9.53
C SER A 45 -2.23 -3.85 8.04
N GLU A 46 -2.21 -2.62 7.52
CA GLU A 46 -2.58 -2.33 6.13
C GLU A 46 -1.55 -2.85 5.13
N PHE A 47 -0.25 -2.65 5.39
CA PHE A 47 0.79 -3.05 4.45
C PHE A 47 0.85 -4.57 4.25
N SER A 48 0.57 -5.35 5.31
CA SER A 48 0.52 -6.81 5.22
C SER A 48 -0.58 -7.34 4.30
N GLN A 49 -1.64 -6.56 4.10
CA GLN A 49 -2.78 -6.89 3.24
C GLN A 49 -2.59 -6.39 1.80
N GLU A 50 -1.51 -5.67 1.52
CA GLU A 50 -1.22 -5.21 0.16
C GLU A 50 -0.82 -6.38 -0.74
N PRO A 51 -1.22 -6.38 -2.02
CA PRO A 51 -0.70 -7.34 -2.97
C PRO A 51 0.82 -7.19 -3.14
N LEU A 52 1.51 -8.29 -3.46
CA LEU A 52 2.97 -8.32 -3.63
C LEU A 52 3.48 -7.27 -4.62
N CYS A 53 2.74 -7.02 -5.71
CA CYS A 53 3.13 -6.01 -6.70
C CYS A 53 3.21 -4.57 -6.13
N ILE A 54 2.48 -4.29 -5.04
CA ILE A 54 2.62 -3.04 -4.27
C ILE A 54 3.77 -3.18 -3.28
N GLN A 55 3.82 -4.27 -2.52
CA GLN A 55 4.83 -4.46 -1.47
C GLN A 55 6.27 -4.42 -2.00
N GLU A 56 6.52 -4.94 -3.22
CA GLU A 56 7.85 -5.04 -3.81
C GLU A 56 8.33 -3.76 -4.54
N ASN A 57 7.46 -2.77 -4.70
CA ASN A 57 7.74 -1.56 -5.47
C ASN A 57 7.05 -0.34 -4.86
N ALA A 58 7.43 0.01 -3.63
CA ALA A 58 6.80 1.09 -2.88
C ALA A 58 7.78 1.91 -2.06
N ARG A 59 7.38 3.15 -1.79
CA ARG A 59 7.97 4.04 -0.81
C ARG A 59 6.92 4.36 0.24
N MET A 60 7.20 4.02 1.50
CA MET A 60 6.34 4.31 2.64
C MET A 60 6.94 5.44 3.48
N THR A 61 6.13 6.43 3.81
CA THR A 61 6.47 7.51 4.75
C THR A 61 5.57 7.41 5.98
N ILE A 62 6.16 7.28 7.17
CA ILE A 62 5.45 7.37 8.44
C ILE A 62 5.82 8.70 9.08
N GLN A 63 4.83 9.55 9.31
CA GLN A 63 5.02 10.89 9.89
C GLN A 63 4.17 11.07 11.15
N SER A 64 4.82 11.53 12.22
CA SER A 64 4.14 12.00 13.43
C SER A 64 4.92 13.16 14.04
N GLY A 65 4.25 14.32 14.15
CA GLY A 65 4.88 15.57 14.58
C GLY A 65 6.11 15.93 13.72
N THR A 66 7.26 16.05 14.37
CA THR A 66 8.56 16.32 13.72
C THR A 66 9.30 15.05 13.27
N THR A 67 8.78 13.86 13.59
CA THR A 67 9.41 12.60 13.23
C THR A 67 8.90 12.14 11.87
N VAL A 68 9.82 11.93 10.94
CA VAL A 68 9.56 11.37 9.60
C VAL A 68 10.46 10.16 9.41
N LEU A 69 9.84 9.02 9.13
CA LEU A 69 10.52 7.76 8.80
C LEU A 69 10.18 7.40 7.36
N VAL A 70 11.20 7.03 6.59
CA VAL A 70 11.05 6.68 5.17
C VAL A 70 11.56 5.26 4.97
N PHE A 71 10.72 4.44 4.36
CA PHE A 71 11.02 3.09 3.95
C PHE A 71 10.84 2.97 2.44
N ALA A 72 11.69 2.20 1.77
CA ALA A 72 11.59 2.02 0.33
C ALA A 72 12.02 0.62 -0.12
N THR A 73 11.45 0.17 -1.22
CA THR A 73 11.85 -1.04 -1.93
C THR A 73 11.52 -0.92 -3.42
N GLY A 74 12.26 -1.65 -4.25
CA GLY A 74 12.11 -1.62 -5.70
C GLY A 74 12.30 -0.22 -6.31
N LYS A 75 11.49 0.10 -7.32
CA LYS A 75 11.53 1.36 -8.07
C LYS A 75 10.72 2.49 -7.44
N GLN A 76 10.00 2.22 -6.34
CA GLN A 76 9.22 3.19 -5.58
C GLN A 76 8.07 3.83 -6.37
N GLU A 77 7.44 3.08 -7.30
CA GLU A 77 6.35 3.59 -8.13
C GLU A 77 5.02 3.78 -7.37
N ASN A 78 4.88 3.14 -6.20
CA ASN A 78 3.73 3.29 -5.31
C ASN A 78 4.14 4.09 -4.07
N GLU A 79 3.37 5.10 -3.70
CA GLU A 79 3.65 5.93 -2.53
C GLU A 79 2.63 5.66 -1.43
N ILE A 80 3.10 5.25 -0.26
CA ILE A 80 2.28 5.04 0.94
C ILE A 80 2.62 6.15 1.94
N SER A 81 1.61 6.86 2.42
CA SER A 81 1.74 7.92 3.42
C SER A 81 0.90 7.59 4.63
N ILE A 82 1.52 7.54 5.79
CA ILE A 82 0.89 7.26 7.07
C ILE A 82 1.17 8.43 7.99
N PHE A 83 0.12 9.05 8.49
CA PHE A 83 0.27 10.22 9.35
C PHE A 83 -0.82 10.27 10.42
N TYR A 84 -0.48 10.84 11.56
CA TYR A 84 -1.41 11.13 12.63
C TYR A 84 -1.93 12.57 12.50
N LEU A 85 -3.24 12.73 12.38
CA LEU A 85 -3.91 14.03 12.24
C LEU A 85 -5.29 13.96 12.90
N ASN A 86 -5.67 15.01 13.64
CA ASN A 86 -6.98 15.12 14.31
C ASN A 86 -7.36 13.89 15.15
N GLU A 87 -6.41 13.44 15.98
CA GLU A 87 -6.57 12.27 16.86
C GLU A 87 -6.69 10.91 16.15
N GLU A 88 -6.59 10.87 14.83
CA GLU A 88 -6.69 9.65 14.02
C GLU A 88 -5.42 9.38 13.21
N VAL A 89 -5.15 8.09 12.96
CA VAL A 89 -4.10 7.65 12.04
C VAL A 89 -4.71 7.44 10.67
N GLN A 90 -4.12 8.04 9.64
CA GLN A 90 -4.55 7.90 8.25
C GLN A 90 -3.57 7.01 7.47
N TYR A 91 -4.09 6.16 6.58
CA TYR A 91 -3.31 5.36 5.64
C TYR A 91 -3.72 5.74 4.21
N ASN A 92 -2.83 6.44 3.51
CA ASN A 92 -3.05 6.85 2.13
C ASN A 92 -2.08 6.13 1.21
N ILE A 93 -2.59 5.68 0.07
CA ILE A 93 -1.77 5.12 -1.00
C ILE A 93 -2.02 5.87 -2.31
N LYS A 94 -0.95 6.13 -3.05
CA LYS A 94 -0.99 6.58 -4.43
C LYS A 94 -0.37 5.49 -5.30
N ILE A 95 -1.19 4.93 -6.17
CA ILE A 95 -0.82 3.83 -7.06
C ILE A 95 -0.73 4.39 -8.47
N THR A 96 0.41 4.21 -9.12
CA THR A 96 0.65 4.77 -10.44
C THR A 96 0.16 3.85 -11.57
N ARG A 97 0.22 2.52 -11.35
CA ARG A 97 -0.15 1.53 -12.35
C ARG A 97 -1.53 0.93 -12.08
N TRP A 98 -2.35 0.82 -13.13
CA TRP A 98 -3.69 0.25 -13.00
C TRP A 98 -3.70 -1.19 -12.51
N ASP A 99 -2.73 -2.02 -12.91
CA ASP A 99 -2.69 -3.43 -12.57
C ASP A 99 -2.44 -3.63 -11.08
N ALA A 100 -1.59 -2.81 -10.47
CA ALA A 100 -1.42 -2.74 -9.02
C ALA A 100 -2.69 -2.24 -8.31
N SER A 101 -3.40 -1.26 -8.90
CA SER A 101 -4.67 -0.76 -8.35
C SER A 101 -5.76 -1.84 -8.38
N ALA A 102 -5.93 -2.52 -9.51
CA ALA A 102 -6.85 -3.62 -9.68
C ALA A 102 -6.53 -4.79 -8.73
N ALA A 103 -5.25 -5.16 -8.61
CA ALA A 103 -4.80 -6.20 -7.68
C ALA A 103 -5.18 -5.87 -6.23
N ARG A 104 -5.03 -4.61 -5.81
CA ARG A 104 -5.40 -4.15 -4.47
C ARG A 104 -6.91 -4.18 -4.23
N VAL A 105 -7.72 -3.75 -5.21
CA VAL A 105 -9.18 -3.84 -5.09
C VAL A 105 -9.61 -5.30 -4.96
N CYS A 106 -9.05 -6.18 -5.78
CA CYS A 106 -9.39 -7.61 -5.76
C CYS A 106 -8.84 -8.38 -4.57
N SER A 107 -7.81 -7.87 -3.88
CA SER A 107 -7.35 -8.46 -2.61
C SER A 107 -8.23 -8.04 -1.42
N ARG A 108 -8.94 -6.91 -1.54
CA ARG A 108 -9.75 -6.32 -0.45
C ARG A 108 -11.25 -6.57 -0.60
N VAL A 109 -11.72 -6.82 -1.81
CA VAL A 109 -13.13 -7.09 -2.12
C VAL A 109 -13.26 -8.51 -2.68
N ILE A 110 -14.23 -9.27 -2.18
CA ILE A 110 -14.67 -10.49 -2.85
C ILE A 110 -15.38 -10.06 -4.13
N VAL A 111 -14.63 -9.88 -5.22
CA VAL A 111 -15.20 -9.62 -6.53
C VAL A 111 -15.96 -10.89 -6.97
N LYS A 112 -17.28 -10.80 -7.07
CA LYS A 112 -18.13 -11.95 -7.42
C LYS A 112 -18.19 -12.19 -8.93
N SER A 113 -17.83 -11.18 -9.72
CA SER A 113 -17.88 -11.23 -11.18
C SER A 113 -16.81 -10.33 -11.84
N VAL A 114 -16.48 -10.60 -13.12
CA VAL A 114 -15.66 -9.70 -13.94
C VAL A 114 -16.34 -8.33 -14.04
N ALA A 115 -17.66 -8.29 -14.17
CA ALA A 115 -18.41 -7.05 -14.31
C ALA A 115 -18.25 -6.12 -13.08
N GLU A 116 -18.22 -6.70 -11.88
CA GLU A 116 -17.97 -5.96 -10.64
C GLU A 116 -16.52 -5.43 -10.59
N MET A 117 -15.53 -6.26 -10.95
CA MET A 117 -14.12 -5.85 -11.05
C MET A 117 -13.93 -4.71 -12.05
N VAL A 118 -14.61 -4.78 -13.19
CA VAL A 118 -14.55 -3.81 -14.29
C VAL A 118 -15.14 -2.45 -13.90
N SER A 119 -16.07 -2.41 -12.94
CA SER A 119 -16.64 -1.15 -12.43
C SER A 119 -15.63 -0.28 -11.67
N TYR A 120 -14.55 -0.87 -11.18
CA TYR A 120 -13.48 -0.16 -10.46
C TYR A 120 -12.34 0.31 -11.38
N ILE A 121 -12.38 -0.04 -12.67
CA ILE A 121 -11.36 0.35 -13.63
C ILE A 121 -11.76 1.69 -14.26
N PRO A 122 -10.90 2.72 -14.20
CA PRO A 122 -11.12 3.95 -14.95
C PRO A 122 -11.33 3.68 -16.44
N ALA A 123 -12.30 4.36 -17.05
CA ALA A 123 -12.77 4.04 -18.41
C ALA A 123 -11.64 4.06 -19.45
N GLU A 124 -10.68 4.96 -19.25
CA GLU A 124 -9.49 5.14 -20.06
C GLU A 124 -8.56 3.90 -20.12
N TRP A 125 -8.61 2.99 -19.14
CA TRP A 125 -7.71 1.82 -19.06
C TRP A 125 -8.45 0.49 -19.21
N LEU A 126 -9.78 0.52 -19.43
CA LEU A 126 -10.64 -0.66 -19.55
C LEU A 126 -10.17 -1.64 -20.64
N LEU A 127 -9.91 -1.14 -21.85
CA LEU A 127 -9.57 -1.99 -22.99
C LEU A 127 -8.24 -2.72 -22.81
N GLU A 128 -7.23 -2.02 -22.32
CA GLU A 128 -5.90 -2.59 -22.09
C GLU A 128 -5.92 -3.59 -20.94
N THR A 129 -6.73 -3.30 -19.92
CA THR A 129 -6.97 -4.19 -18.79
C THR A 129 -7.62 -5.50 -19.25
N LEU A 130 -8.69 -5.42 -20.03
CA LEU A 130 -9.40 -6.61 -20.52
C LEU A 130 -8.50 -7.49 -21.40
N LYS A 131 -7.67 -6.88 -22.26
CA LYS A 131 -6.67 -7.61 -23.05
C LYS A 131 -5.68 -8.37 -22.17
N ASN A 132 -5.16 -7.72 -21.13
CA ASN A 132 -4.20 -8.32 -20.20
C ASN A 132 -4.83 -9.41 -19.31
N MET A 133 -6.08 -9.23 -18.87
CA MET A 133 -6.81 -10.26 -18.10
C MET A 133 -7.08 -11.53 -18.91
N VAL A 134 -7.33 -11.40 -20.21
CA VAL A 134 -7.47 -12.54 -21.14
C VAL A 134 -6.15 -13.29 -21.31
N GLN A 135 -5.02 -12.55 -21.36
CA GLN A 135 -3.67 -13.12 -21.44
C GLN A 135 -3.22 -13.81 -20.14
N LEU A 136 -3.64 -13.29 -18.98
CA LEU A 136 -3.32 -13.84 -17.65
C LEU A 136 -4.11 -15.09 -17.28
N GLY A 137 -4.93 -15.65 -18.17
CA GLY A 137 -5.53 -16.97 -17.97
C GLY A 137 -6.51 -17.05 -16.80
N LEU A 138 -7.20 -15.95 -16.44
CA LEU A 138 -8.29 -15.91 -15.44
C LEU A 138 -9.55 -16.70 -15.85
N LYS A 139 -9.42 -17.71 -16.72
CA LYS A 139 -10.49 -18.64 -17.10
C LYS A 139 -10.94 -19.54 -15.93
N SER A 140 -10.17 -19.67 -14.84
CA SER A 140 -10.45 -20.65 -13.78
C SER A 140 -11.15 -20.11 -12.53
N LYS A 141 -11.49 -18.82 -12.45
CA LYS A 141 -12.19 -18.23 -11.29
C LYS A 141 -13.61 -17.74 -11.57
N PHE A 142 -14.07 -17.84 -12.81
CA PHE A 142 -15.45 -17.52 -13.16
C PHE A 142 -16.24 -18.81 -13.30
N VAL A 143 -17.13 -19.06 -12.34
CA VAL A 143 -18.21 -20.03 -12.54
C VAL A 143 -19.09 -19.45 -13.66
N PRO A 144 -19.21 -20.13 -14.82
CA PRO A 144 -20.11 -19.67 -15.86
C PRO A 144 -21.53 -19.67 -15.30
N LEU A 145 -22.28 -18.58 -15.51
CA LEU A 145 -23.69 -18.41 -15.13
C LEU A 145 -24.67 -19.42 -15.79
N GLY A 146 -24.17 -20.52 -16.36
CA GLY A 146 -24.95 -21.58 -17.00
C GLY A 146 -25.16 -22.84 -16.14
N TRP A 147 -24.86 -22.82 -14.84
CA TRP A 147 -25.04 -23.96 -13.92
C TRP A 147 -26.07 -23.67 -12.80
N LEU A 148 -27.02 -22.77 -13.05
CA LEU A 148 -28.14 -22.46 -12.15
C LEU A 148 -29.53 -22.57 -12.84
N PHE A 149 -29.65 -23.37 -13.88
CA PHE A 149 -30.94 -23.80 -14.43
C PHE A 149 -30.95 -25.31 -14.65
#